data_AF-A0AB35FGZ5-F1
#
_entry.id   AF-A0AB35FGZ5-F1
#
_cell.length_a   1.000
_cell.length_b   1.000
_cell.length_c   1.000
_cell.angle_alpha   90.00
_cell.angle_beta   90.00
_cell.angle_gamma   90.00
#
_symmetry.space_group_name_H-M   'P 1'
#
loop_
_entity.id
_entity.type
_entity.pdbx_description
1 polymer ?
#
loop_
_entity_poly.entity_id
_entity_poly.type
_entity_poly.pdbx_seq_one_letter_code
_entity_poly.pdbx_strand_id
1 'polypeptide(L)'
;MSDTILRYVPADPNWQPSPEAANKAVSLLETVVHGADEVKSGFEDEVRFYDPGENWSGVKCSACGADAEEWWGEAMETASADGFKGLRTVAPCCGATVSLNDLRYIRPAAFSRFALEAHNPGIGDTTWE
;
A
#
# COMPACT_ATOMS: atom_id res chain seq x y z
N MET A 1 -4.21 -2.42 -23.36
CA MET A 1 -4.67 -1.31 -22.50
C MET A 1 -4.22 -1.66 -21.10
N SER A 2 -3.57 -0.74 -20.40
CA SER A 2 -3.14 -0.98 -19.01
C SER A 2 -4.29 -0.63 -18.07
N ASP A 3 -4.58 -1.49 -17.12
CA ASP A 3 -5.57 -1.21 -16.08
C ASP A 3 -4.99 -0.24 -15.05
N THR A 4 -5.81 0.69 -14.57
CA THR A 4 -5.48 1.60 -13.47
C THR A 4 -6.29 1.21 -12.25
N ILE A 5 -5.64 0.95 -11.12
CA ILE A 5 -6.33 0.57 -9.88
C ILE A 5 -6.07 1.67 -8.84
N LEU A 6 -7.13 2.37 -8.43
CA LEU A 6 -7.10 3.21 -7.24
C LEU A 6 -7.32 2.31 -6.02
N ARG A 7 -6.43 2.42 -5.03
CA ARG A 7 -6.50 1.61 -3.82
C ARG A 7 -6.35 2.47 -2.58
N TYR A 8 -7.36 2.45 -1.72
CA TYR A 8 -7.28 2.99 -0.37
C TYR A 8 -6.99 1.88 0.63
N VAL A 9 -6.00 2.10 1.47
CA VAL A 9 -5.58 1.18 2.52
C VAL A 9 -5.51 1.91 3.86
N PRO A 10 -5.89 1.25 4.98
CA PRO A 10 -5.67 1.78 6.32
C PRO A 10 -4.19 2.04 6.61
N ALA A 11 -3.91 3.09 7.40
CA ALA A 11 -2.55 3.41 7.82
C ALA A 11 -1.96 2.36 8.78
N ASP A 12 -2.81 1.70 9.58
CA ASP A 12 -2.43 0.52 10.35
C ASP A 12 -2.64 -0.74 9.48
N PRO A 13 -1.57 -1.47 9.12
CA PRO A 13 -1.67 -2.65 8.26
C PRO A 13 -2.56 -3.76 8.82
N ASN A 14 -2.71 -3.85 10.14
CA ASN A 14 -3.43 -4.95 10.79
C ASN A 14 -4.93 -4.67 10.95
N TRP A 15 -5.33 -3.42 10.80
CA TRP A 15 -6.72 -3.00 11.00
C TRP A 15 -7.61 -3.42 9.83
N GLN A 16 -8.84 -3.83 10.14
CA GLN A 16 -9.89 -4.08 9.16
C GLN A 16 -11.19 -3.43 9.63
N PRO A 17 -12.01 -2.91 8.72
CA PRO A 17 -13.37 -2.47 9.05
C PRO A 17 -14.29 -3.66 9.32
N SER A 18 -15.48 -3.41 9.86
CA SER A 18 -16.55 -4.41 9.79
C SER A 18 -17.03 -4.58 8.34
N PRO A 19 -17.61 -5.74 7.96
CA PRO A 19 -18.18 -5.93 6.63
C PRO A 19 -19.24 -4.88 6.26
N GLU A 20 -20.05 -4.44 7.23
CA GLU A 20 -21.04 -3.38 7.01
C GLU A 20 -20.38 -2.02 6.71
N ALA A 21 -19.30 -1.68 7.41
CA ALA A 21 -18.56 -0.45 7.16
C ALA A 21 -17.84 -0.48 5.81
N ALA A 22 -17.29 -1.64 5.41
CA ALA A 22 -16.69 -1.82 4.09
C ALA A 22 -17.72 -1.65 2.97
N ASN A 23 -18.91 -2.24 3.10
CA ASN A 23 -19.99 -2.06 2.11
C ASN A 23 -20.41 -0.59 1.99
N LYS A 24 -20.52 0.13 3.12
CA LYS A 24 -20.80 1.57 3.10
C LYS A 24 -19.68 2.36 2.41
N ALA A 25 -18.43 1.98 2.62
CA ALA A 25 -17.28 2.61 1.96
C ALA A 25 -17.26 2.35 0.45
N VAL A 26 -17.60 1.14 0.01
CA VAL A 26 -17.80 0.81 -1.42
C VAL A 26 -18.88 1.68 -2.03
N SER A 27 -20.09 1.70 -1.44
CA SER A 27 -21.19 2.52 -1.96
C SER A 27 -20.85 4.01 -1.99
N LEU A 28 -20.10 4.51 -1.00
CA LEU A 28 -19.63 5.89 -1.02
C LEU A 28 -18.65 6.14 -2.17
N LEU A 29 -17.67 5.25 -2.37
CA LEU A 29 -16.67 5.41 -3.42
C LEU A 29 -17.31 5.35 -4.82
N GLU A 30 -18.29 4.48 -5.04
CA GLU A 30 -19.09 4.44 -6.29
C GLU A 30 -19.76 5.80 -6.62
N THR A 31 -20.12 6.58 -5.60
CA THR A 31 -20.67 7.94 -5.82
C THR A 31 -19.61 8.97 -6.24
N VAL A 32 -18.33 8.65 -6.11
CA VAL A 32 -17.21 9.52 -6.45
C VAL A 32 -16.60 9.11 -7.80
N VAL A 33 -16.45 7.81 -8.04
CA VAL A 33 -15.80 7.24 -9.24
C VAL A 33 -16.82 6.70 -10.25
N HIS A 34 -17.65 7.59 -10.79
CA HIS A 34 -18.72 7.20 -11.73
C HIS A 34 -18.25 6.50 -13.02
N GLY A 35 -16.96 6.62 -13.36
CA GLY A 35 -16.35 5.99 -14.52
C GLY A 35 -15.67 4.65 -14.22
N ALA A 36 -15.70 4.17 -12.97
CA ALA A 36 -15.08 2.91 -12.58
C ALA A 36 -15.77 1.71 -13.24
N ASP A 37 -14.97 0.75 -13.70
CA ASP A 37 -15.46 -0.54 -14.16
C ASP A 37 -16.00 -1.39 -13.00
N GLU A 38 -15.34 -1.30 -11.84
CA GLU A 38 -15.69 -2.02 -10.62
C GLU A 38 -15.18 -1.26 -9.38
N VAL A 39 -15.98 -1.27 -8.29
CA VAL A 39 -15.55 -0.85 -6.97
C VAL A 39 -15.76 -2.01 -5.98
N LYS A 40 -14.75 -2.36 -5.19
CA LYS A 40 -14.82 -3.49 -4.26
C LYS A 40 -13.98 -3.28 -3.02
N SER A 41 -14.31 -4.03 -1.97
CA SER A 41 -13.46 -4.17 -0.78
C SER A 41 -12.82 -5.55 -0.73
N GLY A 42 -11.52 -5.61 -0.45
CA GLY A 42 -10.77 -6.83 -0.18
C GLY A 42 -10.43 -6.98 1.29
N PHE A 43 -10.55 -8.19 1.80
CA PHE A 43 -10.17 -8.59 3.15
C PHE A 43 -9.14 -9.72 3.04
N GLU A 44 -8.05 -9.60 3.77
CA GLU A 44 -6.96 -10.58 3.79
C GLU A 44 -6.77 -11.10 5.23
N ASP A 45 -6.47 -12.38 5.36
CA ASP A 45 -6.21 -12.98 6.68
C ASP A 45 -4.91 -12.43 7.28
N GLU A 46 -3.88 -12.25 6.45
CA GLU A 46 -2.56 -11.73 6.79
C GLU A 46 -2.27 -10.41 6.08
N VAL A 47 -1.29 -9.64 6.59
CA VAL A 47 -0.89 -8.37 5.98
C VAL A 47 -0.33 -8.65 4.60
N ARG A 48 -0.82 -7.94 3.58
CA ARG A 48 -0.32 -8.02 2.22
C ARG A 48 0.43 -6.76 1.83
N PHE A 49 1.49 -6.91 1.05
CA PHE A 49 2.11 -5.80 0.35
C PHE A 49 1.38 -5.52 -0.96
N TYR A 50 0.85 -4.31 -1.09
CA TYR A 50 0.24 -3.78 -2.31
C TYR A 50 1.31 -3.01 -3.09
N ASP A 51 1.90 -3.68 -4.06
CA ASP A 51 2.97 -3.14 -4.89
C ASP A 51 2.42 -2.25 -6.04
N PRO A 52 3.22 -1.28 -6.52
CA PRO A 52 2.85 -0.45 -7.66
C PRO A 52 3.02 -1.17 -9.01
N GLY A 53 3.46 -2.44 -9.04
CA GLY A 53 3.71 -3.19 -10.25
C GLY A 53 4.75 -2.53 -11.15
N GLU A 54 4.43 -2.43 -12.45
CA GLU A 54 5.27 -1.75 -13.45
C GLU A 54 5.49 -0.27 -13.17
N ASN A 55 4.70 0.33 -12.27
CA ASN A 55 4.92 1.70 -11.80
C ASN A 55 6.04 1.82 -10.76
N TRP A 56 6.76 0.76 -10.40
CA TRP A 56 7.86 0.87 -9.45
C TRP A 56 8.89 1.94 -9.88
N SER A 57 9.24 2.84 -8.95
CA SER A 57 10.19 3.93 -9.20
C SER A 57 11.11 4.18 -7.99
N GLY A 58 11.23 3.16 -7.13
CA GLY A 58 12.14 3.15 -6.00
C GLY A 58 11.53 3.51 -4.66
N VAL A 59 12.39 3.44 -3.65
CA VAL A 59 12.05 3.57 -2.24
C VAL A 59 13.19 4.23 -1.48
N LYS A 60 12.85 5.15 -0.58
CA LYS A 60 13.81 5.88 0.25
C LYS A 60 13.60 5.60 1.73
N CYS A 61 14.69 5.69 2.49
CA CYS A 61 14.64 5.61 3.94
C CYS A 61 13.77 6.73 4.51
N SER A 62 12.84 6.36 5.40
CA SER A 62 11.95 7.33 6.06
C SER A 62 12.66 8.25 7.05
N ALA A 63 13.76 7.78 7.64
CA ALA A 63 14.54 8.50 8.64
C ALA A 63 15.53 9.51 8.04
N CYS A 64 16.36 9.09 7.07
CA CYS A 64 17.42 9.96 6.51
C CYS A 64 17.20 10.37 5.05
N GLY A 65 16.22 9.79 4.35
CA GLY A 65 15.93 10.10 2.94
C GLY A 65 16.91 9.49 1.93
N ALA A 66 17.93 8.76 2.37
CA ALA A 66 18.83 8.02 1.47
C ALA A 66 18.08 6.94 0.69
N ASP A 67 18.66 6.53 -0.43
CA ASP A 67 18.16 5.39 -1.20
C ASP A 67 18.10 4.13 -0.33
N ALA A 68 16.99 3.41 -0.41
CA ALA A 68 16.76 2.18 0.33
C ALA A 68 16.78 0.94 -0.57
N GLU A 69 16.84 1.07 -1.89
CA GLU A 69 16.73 -0.07 -2.82
C GLU A 69 17.77 -1.17 -2.54
N GLU A 70 19.00 -0.79 -2.17
CA GLU A 70 20.09 -1.73 -1.93
C GLU A 70 19.80 -2.75 -0.81
N TRP A 71 18.98 -2.39 0.18
CA TRP A 71 18.68 -3.24 1.35
C TRP A 71 17.19 -3.58 1.48
N TRP A 72 16.32 -2.89 0.75
CA TRP A 72 14.88 -3.05 0.83
C TRP A 72 14.43 -4.48 0.48
N GLY A 73 15.04 -5.09 -0.55
CA GLY A 73 14.68 -6.44 -1.00
C GLY A 73 14.88 -7.51 0.08
N GLU A 74 16.04 -7.52 0.74
CA GLU A 74 16.34 -8.47 1.83
C GLU A 74 15.44 -8.22 3.04
N ALA A 75 15.15 -6.95 3.36
CA ALA A 75 14.22 -6.62 4.44
C ALA A 75 12.78 -7.08 4.13
N MET A 76 12.34 -6.96 2.87
CA MET A 76 11.06 -7.46 2.40
C MET A 76 10.97 -8.99 2.46
N GLU A 77 12.01 -9.70 2.04
CA GLU A 77 12.08 -11.17 2.12
C GLU A 77 12.00 -11.65 3.58
N THR A 78 12.72 -10.98 4.47
CA THR A 78 12.69 -11.28 5.90
C THR A 78 11.29 -11.05 6.50
N ALA A 79 10.64 -9.94 6.15
CA ALA A 79 9.31 -9.62 6.65
C ALA A 79 8.23 -10.55 6.06
N SER A 80 8.35 -10.92 4.79
CA SER A 80 7.38 -11.81 4.13
C SER A 80 7.43 -13.24 4.67
N ALA A 81 8.60 -13.70 5.13
CA ALA A 81 8.76 -15.04 5.74
C ALA A 81 7.87 -15.27 6.98
N ASP A 82 7.44 -14.20 7.68
CA ASP A 82 6.48 -14.27 8.79
C ASP A 82 5.15 -13.56 8.45
N GLY A 83 4.78 -13.49 7.18
CA GLY A 83 3.50 -12.93 6.74
C GLY A 83 3.35 -11.44 7.06
N PHE A 84 4.46 -10.70 7.05
CA PHE A 84 4.52 -9.27 7.36
C PHE A 84 4.01 -8.88 8.77
N LYS A 85 4.01 -9.82 9.74
CA LYS A 85 3.68 -9.53 11.15
C LYS A 85 4.63 -8.51 11.78
N GLY A 86 5.90 -8.54 11.35
CA GLY A 86 6.93 -7.58 11.76
C GLY A 86 7.44 -6.79 10.56
N LEU A 87 7.21 -5.47 10.57
CA LEU A 87 7.69 -4.56 9.53
C LEU A 87 8.90 -3.72 9.95
N ARG A 88 9.38 -3.88 11.19
CA ARG A 88 10.49 -3.09 11.71
C ARG A 88 11.82 -3.68 11.25
N THR A 89 12.70 -2.82 10.75
CA THR A 89 14.07 -3.16 10.38
C THR A 89 15.04 -2.02 10.74
N VAL A 90 16.33 -2.33 10.82
CA VAL A 90 17.37 -1.32 11.02
C VAL A 90 17.90 -0.90 9.65
N ALA A 91 17.74 0.38 9.31
CA ALA A 91 18.20 0.91 8.03
C ALA A 91 19.74 0.98 7.99
N PRO A 92 20.43 0.25 7.09
CA PRO A 92 21.90 0.26 7.01
C PRO A 92 22.50 1.65 6.72
N CYS A 93 21.76 2.50 6.02
CA CYS A 93 22.20 3.84 5.63
C CYS A 93 22.34 4.83 6.80
N CYS A 94 21.65 4.62 7.92
CA CYS A 94 21.69 5.55 9.06
C CYS A 94 21.63 4.90 10.44
N GLY A 95 21.45 3.59 10.53
CA GLY A 95 21.32 2.84 11.79
C GLY A 95 19.98 3.04 12.52
N ALA A 96 19.05 3.83 11.97
CA ALA A 96 17.75 4.04 12.58
C ALA A 96 16.85 2.80 12.42
N THR A 97 16.05 2.50 13.44
CA THR A 97 14.96 1.53 13.29
C THR A 97 13.79 2.19 12.57
N VAL A 98 13.45 1.67 11.39
CA VAL A 98 12.36 2.13 10.54
C VAL A 98 11.32 1.03 10.36
N SER A 99 10.12 1.39 9.91
CA SER A 99 9.10 0.44 9.46
C SER A 99 9.11 0.38 7.94
N LEU A 100 9.00 -0.80 7.35
CA LEU A 100 8.77 -0.98 5.91
C LEU A 100 7.51 -0.24 5.45
N ASN A 101 6.47 -0.18 6.31
CA ASN A 101 5.23 0.56 6.04
C ASN A 101 5.44 2.09 5.93
N ASP A 102 6.47 2.62 6.58
CA ASP A 102 6.69 4.06 6.66
C ASP A 102 7.77 4.53 5.69
N LEU A 103 8.40 3.62 4.92
CA LEU A 103 9.36 3.98 3.90
C LEU A 103 8.73 4.89 2.86
N ARG A 104 9.55 5.76 2.29
CA ARG A 104 9.10 6.72 1.27
C ARG A 104 9.17 6.06 -0.09
N TYR A 105 8.10 5.35 -0.44
CA TYR A 105 7.92 4.82 -1.78
C TYR A 105 7.66 5.95 -2.76
N ILE A 106 8.42 6.00 -3.87
CA ILE A 106 8.29 7.06 -4.87
C ILE A 106 6.94 6.97 -5.59
N ARG A 107 6.44 5.75 -5.78
CA ARG A 107 5.09 5.47 -6.26
C ARG A 107 4.33 4.75 -5.15
N PRO A 108 3.04 5.06 -4.93
CA PRO A 108 2.31 4.55 -3.77
C PRO A 108 2.40 3.03 -3.66
N ALA A 109 2.86 2.57 -2.50
CA ALA A 109 2.88 1.20 -2.09
C ALA A 109 2.47 1.14 -0.62
N ALA A 110 1.89 0.04 -0.17
CA ALA A 110 1.39 -0.05 1.19
C ALA A 110 1.31 -1.49 1.70
N PHE A 111 1.23 -1.63 3.02
CA PHE A 111 0.94 -2.90 3.67
C PHE A 111 -0.45 -2.82 4.30
N SER A 112 -1.31 -3.78 4.01
CA SER A 112 -2.58 -3.87 4.72
C SER A 112 -3.26 -5.23 4.61
N ARG A 113 -4.16 -5.50 5.54
CA ARG A 113 -5.13 -6.60 5.49
C ARG A 113 -6.46 -6.19 4.84
N PHE A 114 -6.64 -4.90 4.57
CA PHE A 114 -7.85 -4.39 3.94
C PHE A 114 -7.51 -3.42 2.82
N ALA A 115 -8.24 -3.53 1.71
CA ALA A 115 -8.17 -2.57 0.62
C ALA A 115 -9.57 -2.23 0.11
N LEU A 116 -9.79 -0.95 -0.19
CA LEU A 116 -10.91 -0.48 -0.98
C LEU A 116 -10.38 -0.10 -2.36
N GLU A 117 -10.87 -0.76 -3.40
CA GLU A 117 -10.33 -0.68 -4.75
C GLU A 117 -11.38 -0.16 -5.73
N ALA A 118 -10.94 0.66 -6.67
CA ALA A 118 -11.68 1.02 -7.86
C ALA A 118 -10.84 0.73 -9.11
N HIS A 119 -11.37 -0.09 -10.01
CA HIS A 119 -10.76 -0.43 -11.29
C HIS A 119 -11.15 0.58 -12.35
N ASN A 120 -10.16 1.13 -13.04
CA ASN A 120 -10.27 2.16 -14.07
C ASN A 120 -11.21 3.30 -13.65
N PRO A 121 -10.93 3.99 -12.52
CA PRO A 121 -11.91 4.86 -11.84
C PRO A 121 -12.39 6.08 -12.65
N GLY A 122 -11.83 6.34 -13.83
CA GLY A 122 -12.20 7.46 -14.68
C GLY A 122 -11.88 8.83 -14.09
N ILE A 123 -11.04 8.88 -13.05
CA ILE A 123 -10.56 10.11 -12.41
C ILE A 123 -9.07 10.31 -12.74
N GLY A 124 -8.62 11.56 -12.74
CA GLY A 124 -7.21 11.90 -12.90
C GLY A 124 -6.34 11.40 -11.74
N ASP A 125 -5.04 11.63 -11.84
CA ASP A 125 -4.11 11.29 -10.76
C ASP A 125 -4.54 11.98 -9.45
N THR A 126 -4.71 11.18 -8.39
CA THR A 126 -5.12 11.64 -7.06
C THR A 126 -3.96 11.65 -6.07
N THR A 127 -2.76 11.25 -6.52
CA THR A 127 -1.53 11.30 -5.75
C THR A 127 -0.95 12.70 -5.90
N TRP A 128 -1.29 13.60 -4.97
CA TRP A 128 -0.70 14.94 -4.93
C TRP A 128 0.78 14.87 -4.49
N GLU A 129 1.63 15.70 -5.12
CA GLU A 129 3.07 15.89 -4.83
C GLU A 129 3.37 16.46 -3.44
#